data_AF-A0A8T6R5T8-F1
#
_entry.id   AF-A0A8T6R5T8-F1
#
_cell.length_a   1.000
_cell.length_b   1.000
_cell.length_c   1.000
_cell.angle_alpha   90.00
_cell.angle_beta   90.00
_cell.angle_gamma   90.00
#
_symmetry.space_group_name_H-M   'P 1'
#
loop_
_entity.id
_entity.type
_entity.pdbx_description
1 polymer ?
#
loop_
_entity_poly.entity_id
_entity_poly.type
_entity_poly.pdbx_seq_one_letter_code
_entity_poly.pdbx_strand_id
1 'polypeptide(L)'
;MPATVFDPPERFVAGTVGPPGGRTFFLQATGDGRVVSVSLEKVQVSVLADRVNDLLDAHAEGTATEPLGDGDTDPLTVPIEDEFRVDTLSLAWDPDRLVLVIECHDQDPEEVEEGTLQTLRVVLPPESARAFARRCGKVIAAGRPACPFCGQPLDPTGHICPRANGYRR
;
A
#
# COMPACT_ATOMS: atom_id res chain seq x y z
N MET A 1 -16.41 12.80 -14.10
CA MET A 1 -15.29 12.30 -14.93
C MET A 1 -15.10 10.82 -14.60
N PRO A 2 -14.59 9.96 -15.51
CA PRO A 2 -14.59 8.53 -15.23
C PRO A 2 -13.55 8.19 -14.16
N ALA A 3 -13.94 7.36 -13.19
CA ALA A 3 -12.99 6.73 -12.29
C ALA A 3 -11.95 5.95 -13.11
N THR A 4 -10.68 6.08 -12.74
CA THR A 4 -9.61 5.25 -13.30
C THR A 4 -9.70 3.88 -12.66
N VAL A 5 -10.06 2.86 -13.45
CA VAL A 5 -10.30 1.50 -12.94
C VAL A 5 -9.20 0.54 -13.41
N PHE A 6 -8.72 -0.29 -12.47
CA PHE A 6 -7.90 -1.47 -12.72
C PHE A 6 -8.57 -2.70 -12.12
N ASP A 7 -8.99 -3.66 -12.94
CA ASP A 7 -9.76 -4.84 -12.51
C ASP A 7 -9.46 -6.09 -13.36
N PRO A 8 -8.50 -6.95 -12.93
CA PRO A 8 -7.45 -6.67 -11.95
C PRO A 8 -6.29 -5.85 -12.58
N PRO A 9 -5.47 -5.17 -11.77
CA PRO A 9 -4.21 -4.59 -12.26
C PRO A 9 -3.18 -5.68 -12.58
N GLU A 10 -2.23 -5.37 -13.47
CA GLU A 10 -1.00 -6.17 -13.63
C GLU A 10 -0.08 -5.99 -12.42
N ARG A 11 -0.09 -4.80 -11.80
CA ARG A 11 0.67 -4.49 -10.59
C ARG A 11 -0.02 -3.41 -9.77
N PHE A 12 -0.09 -3.59 -8.46
CA PHE A 12 -0.52 -2.56 -7.53
C PHE A 12 0.36 -2.54 -6.28
N VAL A 13 1.03 -1.42 -6.04
CA VAL A 13 2.05 -1.32 -4.99
C VAL A 13 2.02 0.01 -4.27
N ALA A 14 2.37 -0.02 -2.98
CA ALA A 14 2.81 1.17 -2.27
C ALA A 14 4.31 1.40 -2.50
N GLY A 15 4.69 2.67 -2.59
CA GLY A 15 6.07 3.13 -2.71
C GLY A 15 6.23 4.54 -2.17
N THR A 16 7.44 5.07 -2.29
CA THR A 16 7.75 6.39 -1.72
C THR A 16 9.01 6.98 -2.34
N VAL A 17 9.03 8.30 -2.44
CA VAL A 17 10.10 9.10 -3.03
C VAL A 17 10.54 10.17 -2.03
N GLY A 18 11.84 10.46 -1.98
CA GLY A 18 12.40 11.51 -1.13
C GLY A 18 13.22 11.00 0.06
N PRO A 19 13.94 11.90 0.75
CA PRO A 19 14.82 11.56 1.87
C PRO A 19 14.02 11.19 3.13
N PRO A 20 14.61 10.43 4.08
CA PRO A 20 14.01 10.18 5.39
C PRO A 20 13.56 11.48 6.09
N GLY A 21 12.31 11.55 6.54
CA GLY A 21 11.71 12.75 7.13
C GLY A 21 11.02 13.70 6.15
N GLY A 22 11.25 13.54 4.84
CA GLY A 22 10.58 14.29 3.76
C GLY A 22 10.07 13.38 2.64
N ARG A 23 9.57 12.20 3.01
CA ARG A 23 9.10 11.17 2.08
C ARG A 23 7.67 11.45 1.65
N THR A 24 7.42 11.48 0.34
CA THR A 24 6.07 11.38 -0.23
C THR A 24 5.76 9.91 -0.47
N PHE A 25 4.59 9.46 -0.04
CA PHE A 25 4.11 8.09 -0.30
C PHE A 25 3.20 8.10 -1.52
N PHE A 26 3.25 7.01 -2.28
CA PHE A 26 2.44 6.80 -3.47
C PHE A 26 1.82 5.41 -3.45
N LEU A 27 0.59 5.32 -3.97
CA LEU A 27 0.03 4.09 -4.51
C LEU A 27 0.20 4.14 -6.02
N GLN A 28 0.68 3.05 -6.62
CA GLN A 28 0.84 2.96 -8.07
C GLN A 28 0.17 1.69 -8.60
N ALA A 29 -0.73 1.88 -9.57
CA ALA A 29 -1.39 0.83 -10.31
C ALA A 29 -0.88 0.80 -11.76
N THR A 30 -0.62 -0.38 -12.29
CA THR A 30 -0.27 -0.58 -13.70
C THR A 30 -1.13 -1.65 -14.34
N GLY A 31 -1.43 -1.48 -15.62
CA GLY A 31 -2.20 -2.43 -16.42
C GLY A 31 -2.58 -1.84 -17.78
N ASP A 32 -2.66 -2.68 -18.81
CA ASP A 32 -2.99 -2.28 -20.18
C ASP A 32 -2.07 -1.18 -20.74
N GLY A 33 -0.79 -1.20 -20.36
CA GLY A 33 0.18 -0.17 -20.74
C GLY A 33 -0.02 1.19 -20.07
N ARG A 34 -0.94 1.31 -19.11
CA ARG A 34 -1.18 2.51 -18.30
C ARG A 34 -0.49 2.39 -16.95
N VAL A 35 0.02 3.51 -16.44
CA VAL A 35 0.59 3.64 -15.10
C VAL A 35 -0.09 4.83 -14.45
N VAL A 36 -0.68 4.64 -13.28
CA VAL A 36 -1.34 5.70 -12.51
C VAL A 36 -0.75 5.71 -11.12
N SER A 37 -0.30 6.88 -10.66
CA SER A 37 0.22 7.06 -9.31
C SER A 37 -0.57 8.14 -8.59
N VAL A 38 -0.94 7.88 -7.34
CA VAL A 38 -1.62 8.84 -6.47
C VAL A 38 -0.85 8.99 -5.18
N SER A 39 -0.67 10.23 -4.71
CA SER A 39 0.04 10.48 -3.47
C SER A 39 -0.88 10.38 -2.26
N LEU A 40 -0.37 9.87 -1.14
CA LEU A 40 -1.12 9.78 0.12
C LEU A 40 -0.24 9.98 1.36
N GLU A 41 -0.85 10.17 2.53
CA GLU A 41 -0.18 10.31 3.82
C GLU A 41 0.36 8.97 4.31
N LYS A 42 1.46 9.00 5.07
CA LYS A 42 2.02 7.79 5.69
C LYS A 42 0.99 7.06 6.56
N VAL A 43 0.16 7.82 7.28
CA VAL A 43 -0.88 7.28 8.15
C VAL A 43 -1.95 6.56 7.34
N GLN A 44 -2.36 7.12 6.18
CA GLN A 44 -3.31 6.47 5.28
C GLN A 44 -2.76 5.14 4.73
N VAL A 45 -1.47 5.07 4.35
CA VAL A 45 -0.86 3.79 3.93
C VAL A 45 -0.92 2.74 5.04
N SER A 46 -0.70 3.14 6.29
CA SER A 46 -0.75 2.22 7.45
C SER A 46 -2.18 1.69 7.66
N VAL A 47 -3.15 2.61 7.76
CA VAL A 47 -4.56 2.27 7.96
C VAL A 47 -5.09 1.40 6.82
N LEU A 48 -4.69 1.70 5.59
CA LEU A 48 -5.04 0.90 4.42
C LEU A 48 -4.51 -0.54 4.57
N ALA A 49 -3.23 -0.72 4.91
CA ALA A 49 -2.64 -2.04 5.08
C ALA A 49 -3.34 -2.87 6.17
N ASP A 50 -3.64 -2.23 7.30
CA ASP A 50 -4.32 -2.89 8.42
C ASP A 50 -5.74 -3.30 8.03
N ARG A 51 -6.53 -2.38 7.44
CA ARG A 51 -7.91 -2.68 7.00
C ARG A 51 -7.98 -3.74 5.90
N VAL A 52 -7.00 -3.78 4.99
CA VAL A 52 -6.90 -4.86 4.00
C VAL A 52 -6.75 -6.20 4.70
N ASN A 53 -5.86 -6.31 5.69
CA ASN A 53 -5.69 -7.55 6.44
C ASN A 53 -6.96 -7.95 7.20
N ASP A 54 -7.59 -7.01 7.88
CA ASP A 54 -8.82 -7.26 8.64
C ASP A 54 -9.94 -7.80 7.73
N LEU A 55 -10.12 -7.22 6.54
CA LEU A 55 -11.12 -7.68 5.57
C LEU A 55 -10.80 -9.06 5.00
N LEU A 56 -9.53 -9.32 4.68
CA LEU A 56 -9.12 -10.64 4.17
C LEU A 56 -9.24 -11.73 5.24
N ASP A 57 -8.90 -11.42 6.50
CA ASP A 57 -9.04 -12.36 7.59
C ASP A 57 -10.52 -12.64 7.89
N ALA A 58 -11.42 -11.66 7.72
CA ALA A 58 -12.86 -11.84 7.93
C ALA A 58 -13.58 -12.58 6.78
N HIS A 59 -13.13 -12.43 5.53
CA HIS A 59 -13.91 -12.86 4.35
C HIS A 59 -13.19 -13.83 3.42
N ALA A 60 -11.88 -13.97 3.52
CA ALA A 60 -11.05 -14.71 2.56
C ALA A 60 -10.25 -15.86 3.21
N GLU A 61 -10.67 -16.36 4.38
CA GLU A 61 -9.98 -17.44 5.11
C GLU A 61 -9.59 -18.60 4.18
N GLY A 62 -8.30 -18.93 4.13
CA GLY A 62 -7.74 -20.02 3.31
C GLY A 62 -7.47 -19.70 1.83
N THR A 63 -7.98 -18.58 1.30
CA THR A 63 -7.77 -18.18 -0.11
C THR A 63 -6.69 -17.10 -0.29
N ALA A 64 -6.39 -16.32 0.76
CA ALA A 64 -5.32 -15.33 0.77
C ALA A 64 -3.92 -15.95 1.06
N THR A 65 -3.67 -17.17 0.56
CA THR A 65 -2.37 -17.83 0.76
C THR A 65 -1.37 -17.26 -0.24
N GLU A 66 -0.43 -16.46 0.25
CA GLU A 66 0.59 -15.88 -0.61
C GLU A 66 1.66 -16.88 -1.05
N PRO A 67 2.19 -16.77 -2.28
CA PRO A 67 3.32 -17.58 -2.71
C PRO A 67 4.55 -17.36 -1.82
N LEU A 68 5.31 -18.43 -1.58
CA LEU A 68 6.54 -18.42 -0.79
C LEU A 68 7.58 -17.48 -1.42
N GLY A 69 7.99 -16.42 -0.70
CA GLY A 69 9.00 -15.46 -1.14
C GLY A 69 8.83 -14.08 -0.49
N ASP A 70 9.66 -13.11 -0.91
CA ASP A 70 9.60 -11.74 -0.39
C ASP A 70 8.47 -10.88 -0.98
N GLY A 71 7.75 -11.41 -1.97
CA GLY A 71 6.81 -10.70 -2.83
C GLY A 71 7.51 -9.74 -3.80
N ASP A 72 6.73 -8.87 -4.42
CA ASP A 72 7.25 -7.77 -5.24
C ASP A 72 8.04 -6.78 -4.37
N THR A 73 9.33 -6.58 -4.71
CA THR A 73 10.24 -5.60 -4.11
C THR A 73 10.74 -4.55 -5.10
N ASP A 74 10.25 -4.57 -6.34
CA ASP A 74 10.69 -3.67 -7.40
C ASP A 74 10.29 -2.22 -7.07
N PRO A 75 11.08 -1.22 -7.53
CA PRO A 75 10.75 0.19 -7.32
C PRO A 75 9.42 0.59 -7.99
N LEU A 76 9.00 1.82 -7.74
CA LEU A 76 7.93 2.44 -8.53
C LEU A 76 8.39 2.59 -9.99
N THR A 77 7.47 2.38 -10.92
CA THR A 77 7.69 2.61 -12.34
C THR A 77 7.92 4.10 -12.57
N VAL A 78 8.92 4.43 -13.39
CA VAL A 78 9.28 5.81 -13.75
C VAL A 78 8.83 6.13 -15.19
N PRO A 79 8.38 7.37 -15.48
CA PRO A 79 8.26 8.50 -14.56
C PRO A 79 7.11 8.33 -13.54
N ILE A 80 7.27 8.90 -12.35
CA ILE A 80 6.23 8.92 -11.32
C ILE A 80 5.52 10.26 -11.45
N GLU A 81 4.32 10.23 -12.02
CA GLU A 81 3.45 11.39 -12.18
C GLU A 81 2.33 11.29 -11.13
N ASP A 82 2.20 12.32 -10.30
CA ASP A 82 1.15 12.38 -9.27
C ASP A 82 -0.15 12.87 -9.91
N GLU A 83 -1.11 11.97 -10.05
CA GLU A 83 -2.41 12.29 -10.66
C GLU A 83 -3.22 13.17 -9.71
N PHE A 84 -3.27 12.79 -8.43
CA PHE A 84 -3.93 13.56 -7.37
C PHE A 84 -3.49 13.09 -5.97
N ARG A 85 -3.72 13.97 -5.00
CA ARG A 85 -3.53 13.68 -3.56
C ARG A 85 -4.77 12.99 -3.01
N VAL A 86 -4.62 11.81 -2.44
CA VAL A 86 -5.72 11.06 -1.80
C VAL A 86 -6.11 11.71 -0.49
N ASP A 87 -7.40 12.00 -0.36
CA ASP A 87 -8.04 12.47 0.86
C ASP A 87 -8.82 11.33 1.54
N THR A 88 -9.69 10.67 0.79
CA THR A 88 -10.57 9.61 1.29
C THR A 88 -10.24 8.24 0.69
N LEU A 89 -10.25 7.20 1.54
CA LEU A 89 -10.00 5.80 1.17
C LEU A 89 -11.21 4.93 1.53
N SER A 90 -11.70 4.17 0.56
CA SER A 90 -12.79 3.21 0.73
C SER A 90 -12.32 1.80 0.40
N LEU A 91 -12.78 0.82 1.19
CA LEU A 91 -12.50 -0.60 0.96
C LEU A 91 -13.82 -1.38 1.01
N ALA A 92 -13.99 -2.31 0.07
CA ALA A 92 -15.12 -3.22 0.03
C ALA A 92 -14.68 -4.62 -0.35
N TRP A 93 -15.36 -5.63 0.17
CA TRP A 93 -15.21 -7.02 -0.26
C TRP A 93 -16.39 -7.40 -1.15
N ASP A 94 -16.10 -7.94 -2.33
CA ASP A 94 -17.10 -8.52 -3.23
C ASP A 94 -17.13 -10.05 -3.03
N PRO A 95 -18.18 -10.60 -2.37
CA PRO A 95 -18.25 -12.03 -2.06
C PRO A 95 -18.59 -12.89 -3.28
N ASP A 96 -19.19 -12.32 -4.32
CA ASP A 96 -19.56 -13.06 -5.53
C ASP A 96 -18.32 -13.31 -6.39
N ARG A 97 -17.44 -12.32 -6.48
CA ARG A 97 -16.19 -12.38 -7.24
C ARG A 97 -14.99 -12.81 -6.41
N LEU A 98 -15.11 -12.82 -5.07
CA LEU A 98 -14.03 -13.07 -4.11
C LEU A 98 -12.84 -12.12 -4.30
N VAL A 99 -13.14 -10.82 -4.43
CA VAL A 99 -12.13 -9.78 -4.64
C VAL A 99 -12.27 -8.64 -3.63
N LEU A 100 -11.15 -8.01 -3.32
CA LEU A 100 -11.09 -6.77 -2.56
C LEU A 100 -11.12 -5.59 -3.54
N VAL A 101 -12.00 -4.63 -3.30
CA VAL A 101 -12.07 -3.36 -4.02
C VAL A 101 -11.50 -2.26 -3.12
N ILE A 102 -10.52 -1.51 -3.63
CA ILE A 102 -9.93 -0.35 -2.99
C ILE A 102 -10.25 0.87 -3.86
N GLU A 103 -10.79 1.92 -3.26
CA GLU A 103 -11.05 3.19 -3.92
C GLU A 103 -10.30 4.32 -3.21
N CYS A 104 -9.62 5.15 -4.00
CA CYS A 104 -8.90 6.34 -3.53
C CYS A 104 -9.53 7.56 -4.17
N HIS A 105 -9.93 8.51 -3.34
CA HIS A 105 -10.61 9.73 -3.75
C HIS A 105 -9.79 10.96 -3.36
N ASP A 106 -9.79 11.99 -4.21
CA ASP A 106 -9.13 13.27 -3.90
C ASP A 106 -9.95 14.17 -2.96
N GLN A 107 -11.23 13.84 -2.77
CA GLN A 107 -12.17 14.53 -1.89
C GLN A 107 -13.13 13.49 -1.27
N ASP A 108 -13.90 13.89 -0.25
CA ASP A 108 -14.97 13.05 0.29
C ASP A 108 -16.09 12.88 -0.76
N PRO A 109 -16.38 11.65 -1.23
CA PRO A 109 -17.41 11.39 -2.23
C PRO A 109 -18.83 11.74 -1.77
N GLU A 110 -19.09 11.86 -0.47
CA GLU A 110 -20.41 12.23 0.06
C GLU A 110 -20.63 13.75 0.09
N GLU A 111 -19.56 14.54 0.06
CA GLU A 111 -19.61 16.00 0.20
C GLU A 111 -19.43 16.76 -1.13
N VAL A 112 -19.15 16.08 -2.24
CA VAL A 112 -18.85 16.71 -3.53
C VAL A 112 -19.86 16.36 -4.62
N GLU A 113 -20.03 17.29 -5.56
CA GLU A 113 -20.88 17.08 -6.73
C GLU A 113 -20.29 16.01 -7.66
N GLU A 114 -21.16 15.13 -8.14
CA GLU A 114 -20.79 14.12 -9.13
C GLU A 114 -20.19 14.79 -10.38
N GLY A 115 -18.92 14.53 -10.65
CA GLY A 115 -18.23 15.02 -11.84
C GLY A 115 -16.89 15.70 -11.57
N THR A 116 -16.69 16.26 -10.37
CA THR A 116 -15.42 16.87 -9.94
C THR A 116 -14.51 15.90 -9.19
N LEU A 117 -15.09 14.85 -8.60
CA LEU A 117 -14.37 13.81 -7.86
C LEU A 117 -13.42 13.03 -8.79
N GLN A 118 -12.14 12.97 -8.41
CA GLN A 118 -11.16 12.07 -9.01
C GLN A 118 -11.10 10.78 -8.20
N THR A 119 -11.08 9.65 -8.89
CA THR A 119 -11.12 8.33 -8.23
C THR A 119 -10.22 7.34 -8.93
N LEU A 120 -9.38 6.67 -8.15
CA LEU A 120 -8.65 5.47 -8.54
C LEU A 120 -9.33 4.27 -7.88
N ARG A 121 -9.85 3.34 -8.68
CA ARG A 121 -10.45 2.08 -8.22
C ARG A 121 -9.60 0.90 -8.64
N VAL A 122 -9.21 0.08 -7.67
CA VAL A 122 -8.37 -1.10 -7.88
C VAL A 122 -9.06 -2.32 -7.30
N VAL A 123 -9.22 -3.37 -8.11
CA VAL A 123 -9.82 -4.63 -7.71
C VAL A 123 -8.73 -5.70 -7.64
N LEU A 124 -8.56 -6.30 -6.47
CA LEU A 124 -7.48 -7.23 -6.17
C LEU A 124 -8.00 -8.60 -5.77
N PRO A 125 -7.45 -9.69 -6.34
CA PRO A 125 -7.58 -11.01 -5.76
C PRO A 125 -7.00 -11.05 -4.34
N PRO A 126 -7.44 -12.01 -3.49
CA PRO A 126 -7.06 -12.04 -2.07
C PRO A 126 -5.55 -12.16 -1.84
N GLU A 127 -4.88 -12.98 -2.65
CA GLU A 127 -3.42 -13.15 -2.62
C GLU A 127 -2.67 -11.84 -2.94
N SER A 128 -3.12 -11.10 -3.95
CA SER A 128 -2.51 -9.83 -4.35
C SER A 128 -2.76 -8.74 -3.30
N ALA A 129 -3.96 -8.72 -2.70
CA ALA A 129 -4.31 -7.81 -1.63
C ALA A 129 -3.44 -8.06 -0.37
N ARG A 130 -3.20 -9.33 0.00
CA ARG A 130 -2.31 -9.69 1.12
C ARG A 130 -0.87 -9.26 0.85
N ALA A 131 -0.38 -9.51 -0.36
CA ALA A 131 0.95 -9.07 -0.80
C ALA A 131 1.12 -7.56 -0.75
N PHE A 132 0.10 -6.83 -1.19
CA PHE A 132 0.03 -5.38 -1.12
C PHE A 132 0.11 -4.88 0.32
N ALA A 133 -0.72 -5.42 1.23
CA ALA A 133 -0.72 -5.04 2.65
C ALA A 133 0.64 -5.27 3.31
N ARG A 134 1.29 -6.42 3.06
CA ARG A 134 2.65 -6.70 3.55
C ARG A 134 3.65 -5.68 3.01
N ARG A 135 3.58 -5.35 1.72
CA ARG A 135 4.47 -4.36 1.10
C ARG A 135 4.29 -2.98 1.72
N CYS A 136 3.06 -2.54 1.98
CA CYS A 136 2.79 -1.29 2.70
C CYS A 136 3.55 -1.23 4.03
N GLY A 137 3.49 -2.31 4.83
CA GLY A 137 4.26 -2.43 6.08
C GLY A 137 5.77 -2.28 5.87
N LYS A 138 6.34 -2.94 4.85
CA LYS A 138 7.77 -2.83 4.49
C LYS A 138 8.14 -1.38 4.11
N VAL A 139 7.33 -0.71 3.30
CA VAL A 139 7.57 0.67 2.81
C VAL A 139 7.55 1.69 3.97
N ILE A 140 6.60 1.52 4.89
CA ILE A 140 6.48 2.32 6.11
C ILE A 140 7.70 2.12 7.02
N ALA A 141 8.13 0.87 7.22
CA ALA A 141 9.26 0.52 8.07
C ALA A 141 10.61 0.98 7.50
N ALA A 142 10.77 1.00 6.17
CA ALA A 142 12.00 1.41 5.49
C ALA A 142 12.41 2.88 5.71
N GLY A 143 11.55 3.71 6.31
CA GLY A 143 11.88 5.09 6.70
C GLY A 143 12.59 5.20 8.05
N ARG A 144 12.76 4.09 8.79
CA ARG A 144 13.44 4.08 10.10
C ARG A 144 14.95 3.98 9.90
N PRO A 145 15.77 4.64 10.74
CA PRO A 145 17.21 4.47 10.70
C PRO A 145 17.57 2.99 10.85
N ALA A 146 18.48 2.51 10.00
CA ALA A 146 18.96 1.14 10.07
C ALA A 146 19.74 0.92 11.38
N CYS A 147 19.51 -0.22 12.03
CA CYS A 147 20.26 -0.64 13.20
C CYS A 147 21.74 -0.79 12.79
N PRO A 148 22.68 -0.15 13.50
CA PRO A 148 24.10 -0.20 13.14
C PRO A 148 24.72 -1.61 13.25
N PHE A 149 24.04 -2.55 13.92
CA PHE A 149 24.55 -3.90 14.16
C PHE A 149 24.00 -4.94 13.16
N CYS A 150 22.71 -4.90 12.83
CA CYS A 150 22.06 -5.89 11.95
C CYS A 150 21.51 -5.33 10.63
N GLY A 151 21.54 -4.02 10.43
CA GLY A 151 21.00 -3.38 9.23
C GLY A 151 19.46 -3.35 9.15
N GLN A 152 18.75 -3.90 10.14
CA GLN A 152 17.29 -3.90 10.19
C GLN A 152 16.74 -2.54 10.68
N PRO A 153 15.54 -2.11 10.26
CA PRO A 153 14.96 -0.84 10.70
C PRO A 153 14.74 -0.80 12.23
N LEU A 154 15.17 0.28 12.91
CA LEU A 154 15.01 0.42 14.37
C LEU A 154 13.55 0.71 14.77
N ASP A 155 13.02 -0.02 15.75
CA ASP A 155 11.69 0.25 16.33
C ASP A 155 11.74 1.36 17.41
N PRO A 156 10.77 2.31 17.44
CA PRO A 156 10.72 3.37 18.44
C PRO A 156 10.48 2.90 19.88
N THR A 157 9.91 1.71 20.09
CA THR A 157 9.72 1.10 21.43
C THR A 157 10.93 0.27 21.89
N GLY A 158 11.93 0.11 21.02
CA GLY A 158 13.14 -0.66 21.26
C GLY A 158 13.32 -1.76 20.21
N HIS A 159 14.47 -1.74 19.53
CA HIS A 159 14.86 -2.82 18.63
C HIS A 159 15.70 -3.85 19.39
N ILE A 160 15.18 -5.07 19.57
CA ILE A 160 15.97 -6.19 20.08
C ILE A 160 16.86 -6.69 18.93
N CYS A 161 18.11 -6.23 18.90
CA CYS A 161 19.06 -6.67 17.89
C CYS A 161 19.64 -8.04 18.28
N PRO A 162 19.40 -9.11 17.49
CA PRO A 162 20.00 -10.42 17.79
C PRO A 162 21.53 -10.42 17.71
N ARG A 163 22.13 -9.45 16.99
CA ARG A 163 23.58 -9.22 16.96
C ARG A 163 24.12 -8.41 18.15
N ALA A 164 23.27 -7.72 18.91
CA ALA A 164 23.69 -6.95 20.08
C ALA A 164 23.77 -7.78 21.38
N ASN A 165 23.35 -9.05 21.37
CA ASN A 165 23.51 -9.99 22.50
C ASN A 165 24.98 -10.28 22.91
N GLY A 166 25.95 -9.56 22.33
CA GLY A 166 27.37 -9.59 22.72
C GLY A 166 27.98 -8.25 23.15
N TYR A 167 27.26 -7.12 23.12
CA TYR A 167 27.83 -5.80 23.44
C TYR A 167 27.45 -5.36 24.86
N ARG A 168 28.09 -5.95 25.88
CA ARG A 168 28.19 -5.29 27.20
C ARG A 168 29.37 -4.33 27.16
N ARG A 169 29.15 -3.08 27.57
CA ARG A 169 30.20 -2.19 28.02
C ARG A 169 29.89 -1.77 29.45
#